data_AF-A0A6L9EHW8-F1
#
_entry.id   AF-A0A6L9EHW8-F1
#
_cell.length_a   1.000
_cell.length_b   1.000
_cell.length_c   1.000
_cell.angle_alpha   90.00
_cell.angle_beta   90.00
_cell.angle_gamma   90.00
#
_symmetry.space_group_name_H-M   'P 1'
#
loop_
_entity.id
_entity.type
_entity.pdbx_description
1 polymer ?
#
loop_
_entity_poly.entity_id
_entity_poly.type
_entity_poly.pdbx_seq_one_letter_code
_entity_poly.pdbx_strand_id
1 'polypeptide(L)'
;MKKFFKSSAYALLLMTALIFTACQEEFEELPQPDDPQTITASSSTAKLIEDTCTNDGSFDNIVDGASCFSIEFPYTVNVNGIEITLDSREDLHLIEEIFDELETDDDILEIIFPITVTLGDFRELVIEGIEDLRALAEECIEGGDDDDIECIDFVYPITLFTFDVNEVQTGTVTVESDKDLRQFMSGLDDSDLVSIEFPITLVKYDGTEIQVNSNAELANAIESARNACDEDDDNDHNDDDFDKERLDNLLAECPWLVKEVIRDEVNQTDQYFEYVMNFNENGTVVVKDRMGNSLEGTWSTRISDRGVLLKLEFDVLVDFNLEWVVYELGEGVIKLYEEGGNKILMHIACDLFNTPPDSLRDILRECVWIIKKVKNQGEEIDRLIGFEFQFLAGGVVTLSDGTTTSEGTWEITTNAQGRLVMAISMGDEPAVNFEWPISELRDDRLKFEVEDIDYELVLQRVCEDNDGDVMEIRNVLMGGEWMIALFEEGEVNATANYGDYTFYFHPNHRLEVSINDMPVRDGIWRVIRNSDGKLKVYLNLGDEDPLGEITDDWYFVSLTADRLELIDESGDGTVSSLVFEKNP
;
A
#
# COMPACT_ATOMS: atom_id res chain seq x y z
N MET A 1 18.39 18.93 76.49
CA MET A 1 17.59 19.98 75.82
C MET A 1 18.33 20.77 74.74
N LYS A 2 19.59 21.23 74.92
CA LYS A 2 20.30 22.03 73.89
C LYS A 2 20.61 21.32 72.55
N LYS A 3 20.77 20.00 72.51
CA LYS A 3 21.01 19.25 71.26
C LYS A 3 19.75 19.05 70.42
N PHE A 4 18.59 18.83 71.07
CA PHE A 4 17.30 18.69 70.38
C PHE A 4 16.84 20.01 69.73
N PHE A 5 17.10 21.15 70.38
CA PHE A 5 16.72 22.45 69.83
C PHE A 5 17.51 22.82 68.56
N LYS A 6 18.80 22.44 68.49
CA LYS A 6 19.61 22.64 67.28
C LYS A 6 19.17 21.73 66.14
N SER A 7 18.87 20.46 66.42
CA SER A 7 18.40 19.52 65.40
C SER A 7 17.03 19.92 64.83
N SER A 8 16.14 20.44 65.67
CA SER A 8 14.84 20.94 65.24
C SER A 8 14.95 22.23 64.42
N ALA A 9 15.92 23.10 64.73
CA ALA A 9 16.17 24.32 63.96
C ALA A 9 16.74 24.02 62.57
N TYR A 10 17.65 23.03 62.44
CA TYR A 10 18.16 22.61 61.13
C TYR A 10 17.10 21.88 60.30
N ALA A 11 16.24 21.08 60.91
CA ALA A 11 15.13 20.44 60.21
C ALA A 11 14.11 21.47 59.69
N LEU A 12 13.82 22.52 60.46
CA LEU A 12 12.92 23.60 60.03
C LEU A 12 13.53 24.45 58.90
N LEU A 13 14.85 24.67 58.93
CA LEU A 13 15.60 25.38 57.88
C LEU A 13 15.71 24.55 56.58
N LEU A 14 15.86 23.23 56.69
CA LEU A 14 15.85 22.32 55.53
C LEU A 14 14.45 22.23 54.93
N MET A 15 13.42 22.16 55.77
CA MET A 15 12.02 22.12 55.33
C MET A 15 11.56 23.44 54.70
N THR A 16 12.10 24.59 55.14
CA THR A 16 11.84 25.89 54.47
C THR A 16 12.65 26.03 53.19
N ALA A 17 13.87 25.50 53.11
CA ALA A 17 14.64 25.48 51.86
C ALA A 17 14.00 24.59 50.78
N LEU A 18 13.36 23.48 51.18
CA LEU A 18 12.64 22.58 50.27
C LEU A 18 11.32 23.15 49.73
N ILE A 19 10.79 24.24 50.30
CA ILE A 19 9.60 24.93 49.78
C ILE A 19 9.97 25.89 48.64
N PHE A 20 11.24 26.27 48.50
CA PHE A 20 11.72 27.18 47.43
C PHE A 20 12.32 26.45 46.22
N THR A 21 12.24 25.12 46.16
CA THR A 21 12.69 24.31 45.01
C THR A 21 11.53 23.67 44.25
N ALA A 22 10.28 24.00 44.58
CA ALA A 22 9.17 23.73 43.69
C ALA A 22 9.19 24.82 42.61
N CYS A 23 9.85 24.54 41.49
CA CYS A 23 9.47 25.19 40.23
C CYS A 23 8.04 24.70 39.97
N GLN A 24 7.07 25.60 40.18
CA GLN A 24 5.76 25.39 39.62
C GLN A 24 5.95 25.66 38.13
N GLU A 25 5.78 24.66 37.28
CA GLU A 25 5.48 24.92 35.88
C GLU A 25 4.28 25.86 35.88
N GLU A 26 4.51 27.06 35.37
CA GLU A 26 3.50 28.11 35.28
C GLU A 26 2.57 27.70 34.14
N PHE A 27 1.62 26.81 34.42
CA PHE A 27 0.52 26.53 33.52
C PHE A 27 -0.26 27.84 33.34
N GLU A 28 -0.11 28.48 32.18
CA GLU A 28 -0.92 29.61 31.79
C GLU A 28 -2.33 29.11 31.46
N GLU A 29 -3.36 29.66 32.11
CA GLU A 29 -4.74 29.26 31.85
C GLU A 29 -5.14 29.66 30.41
N LEU A 30 -5.83 28.76 29.70
CA LEU A 30 -6.35 29.03 28.36
C LEU A 30 -7.28 30.26 28.35
N PRO A 31 -7.32 31.03 27.24
CA PRO A 31 -8.14 32.24 27.14
C PRO A 31 -9.64 31.93 27.29
N GLN A 32 -10.34 32.80 28.02
CA GLN A 32 -11.79 32.77 28.19
C GLN A 32 -12.50 33.59 27.10
N PRO A 33 -13.80 33.36 26.84
CA PRO A 33 -14.55 34.07 25.79
C PRO A 33 -14.54 35.61 25.91
N ASP A 34 -14.27 36.12 27.12
CA ASP A 34 -14.29 37.53 27.45
C ASP A 34 -12.92 38.21 27.27
N ASP A 35 -11.87 37.42 26.95
CA ASP A 35 -10.49 37.89 26.89
C ASP A 35 -10.18 38.69 25.61
N PRO A 36 -9.15 39.56 25.65
CA PRO A 36 -8.68 40.27 24.46
C PRO A 36 -8.36 39.32 23.31
N GLN A 37 -8.68 39.72 22.08
CA GLN A 37 -8.37 38.93 20.86
C GLN A 37 -6.89 39.02 20.45
N THR A 38 -6.03 39.57 21.31
CA THR A 38 -4.57 39.63 21.13
C THR A 38 -3.91 38.44 21.83
N ILE A 39 -3.12 37.71 21.08
CA ILE A 39 -2.26 36.60 21.50
C ILE A 39 -0.86 37.20 21.75
N THR A 40 -0.28 36.92 22.92
CA THR A 40 1.14 37.20 23.16
C THR A 40 1.96 36.05 22.58
N ALA A 41 3.09 36.32 21.93
CA ALA A 41 3.92 35.27 21.32
C ALA A 41 4.33 34.17 22.33
N SER A 42 4.54 34.52 23.60
CA SER A 42 4.84 33.54 24.66
C SER A 42 3.63 32.84 25.29
N SER A 43 2.42 33.02 24.75
CA SER A 43 1.20 32.50 25.39
C SER A 43 0.93 31.03 25.06
N SER A 44 0.18 30.34 25.90
CA SER A 44 -0.27 28.96 25.63
C SER A 44 -1.00 28.81 24.29
N THR A 45 -1.79 29.80 23.87
CA THR A 45 -2.46 29.78 22.56
C THR A 45 -1.48 29.93 21.40
N ALA A 46 -0.40 30.70 21.56
CA ALA A 46 0.65 30.79 20.54
C ALA A 46 1.38 29.44 20.41
N LYS A 47 1.68 28.78 21.54
CA LYS A 47 2.28 27.44 21.53
C LYS A 47 1.39 26.44 20.80
N LEU A 48 0.09 26.37 21.12
CA LEU A 48 -0.86 25.50 20.40
C LEU A 48 -0.90 25.75 18.90
N ILE A 49 -0.81 27.02 18.46
CA ILE A 49 -0.75 27.34 17.03
C ILE A 49 0.56 26.85 16.41
N GLU A 50 1.69 27.05 17.11
CA GLU A 50 2.99 26.55 16.67
C GLU A 50 2.98 25.03 16.56
N ASP A 51 2.58 24.34 17.62
CA ASP A 51 2.51 22.88 17.75
C ASP A 51 1.66 22.27 16.61
N THR A 52 0.48 22.85 16.32
CA THR A 52 -0.40 22.41 15.21
C THR A 52 0.14 22.65 13.80
N CYS A 53 1.09 23.58 13.62
CA CYS A 53 1.68 23.85 12.30
C CYS A 53 3.13 23.34 12.21
N THR A 54 3.54 22.42 13.08
CA THR A 54 4.83 21.73 12.99
C THR A 54 4.83 20.83 11.75
N ASN A 55 6.00 20.67 11.12
CA ASN A 55 6.18 19.57 10.17
C ASN A 55 6.49 18.33 10.99
N ASP A 56 5.52 17.44 11.15
CA ASP A 56 5.71 16.15 11.80
C ASP A 56 6.78 15.37 11.01
N GLY A 57 6.41 14.72 9.90
CA GLY A 57 7.38 13.98 9.08
C GLY A 57 7.24 12.46 9.16
N SER A 58 6.35 11.93 10.01
CA SER A 58 5.99 10.51 10.11
C SER A 58 5.73 9.80 8.76
N PHE A 59 5.22 10.52 7.76
CA PHE A 59 4.83 9.95 6.47
C PHE A 59 5.94 9.21 5.71
N ASP A 60 7.22 9.44 5.99
CA ASP A 60 8.35 8.71 5.39
C ASP A 60 9.21 7.90 6.39
N ASN A 61 8.63 7.56 7.54
CA ASN A 61 9.22 6.67 8.56
C ASN A 61 9.71 5.33 7.97
N ILE A 62 9.06 4.81 6.93
CA ILE A 62 9.49 3.60 6.22
C ILE A 62 10.92 3.72 5.64
N VAL A 63 11.40 4.93 5.41
CA VAL A 63 12.72 5.22 4.83
C VAL A 63 13.74 5.64 5.86
N ASP A 64 13.43 6.65 6.68
CA ASP A 64 14.40 7.29 7.59
C ASP A 64 14.27 6.85 9.05
N GLY A 65 13.10 6.29 9.40
CA GLY A 65 12.73 5.83 10.72
C GLY A 65 12.77 6.94 11.77
N ALA A 66 12.14 8.07 11.51
CA ALA A 66 12.05 9.17 12.45
C ALA A 66 10.82 10.07 12.20
N SER A 67 9.91 10.15 13.18
CA SER A 67 8.67 10.92 12.96
C SER A 67 8.88 12.43 12.93
N CYS A 68 9.98 13.00 13.44
CA CYS A 68 10.10 14.44 13.67
C CYS A 68 10.74 15.28 12.53
N PHE A 69 11.01 14.66 11.38
CA PHE A 69 11.46 15.31 10.16
C PHE A 69 11.09 14.44 8.95
N SER A 70 11.17 15.01 7.75
CA SER A 70 10.95 14.26 6.51
C SER A 70 12.02 14.49 5.46
N ILE A 71 12.21 13.54 4.54
CA ILE A 71 13.14 13.67 3.42
C ILE A 71 12.45 14.42 2.26
N GLU A 72 13.13 15.44 1.74
CA GLU A 72 12.68 16.21 0.58
C GLU A 72 12.86 15.40 -0.72
N PHE A 73 11.76 15.22 -1.46
CA PHE A 73 11.79 14.64 -2.79
C PHE A 73 12.49 15.57 -3.82
N PRO A 74 13.18 15.01 -4.83
CA PRO A 74 13.39 13.58 -5.04
C PRO A 74 14.68 13.07 -4.38
N TYR A 75 14.65 11.80 -3.99
CA TYR A 75 15.83 11.09 -3.49
C TYR A 75 15.84 9.63 -3.95
N THR A 76 16.96 8.95 -3.78
CA THR A 76 17.15 7.59 -4.29
C THR A 76 17.48 6.65 -3.13
N VAL A 77 16.83 5.49 -3.12
CA VAL A 77 17.05 4.42 -2.17
C VAL A 77 17.43 3.15 -2.92
N ASN A 78 18.15 2.26 -2.24
CA ASN A 78 18.35 0.89 -2.66
C ASN A 78 17.54 -0.01 -1.73
N VAL A 79 16.49 -0.64 -2.25
CA VAL A 79 15.62 -1.56 -1.49
C VAL A 79 15.90 -2.97 -2.00
N ASN A 80 16.40 -3.85 -1.14
CA ASN A 80 16.75 -5.24 -1.46
C ASN A 80 17.63 -5.41 -2.73
N GLY A 81 18.46 -4.40 -3.05
CA GLY A 81 19.35 -4.40 -4.23
C GLY A 81 18.86 -3.56 -5.41
N ILE A 82 17.59 -3.14 -5.41
CA ILE A 82 16.96 -2.36 -6.48
C ILE A 82 17.10 -0.87 -6.19
N GLU A 83 17.70 -0.13 -7.13
CA GLU A 83 17.80 1.33 -7.04
C GLU A 83 16.50 1.98 -7.51
N ILE A 84 15.81 2.67 -6.59
CA ILE A 84 14.51 3.30 -6.80
C ILE A 84 14.67 4.79 -6.55
N THR A 85 14.17 5.62 -7.46
CA THR A 85 14.04 7.06 -7.24
C THR A 85 12.63 7.37 -6.81
N LEU A 86 12.51 8.03 -5.66
CA LEU A 86 11.25 8.46 -5.09
C LEU A 86 11.10 9.94 -5.44
N ASP A 87 10.11 10.26 -6.27
CA ASP A 87 9.80 11.60 -6.75
C ASP A 87 8.57 12.19 -6.03
N SER A 88 7.76 11.36 -5.38
CA SER A 88 6.60 11.78 -4.57
C SER A 88 6.27 10.81 -3.43
N ARG A 89 5.32 11.21 -2.57
CA ARG A 89 4.83 10.39 -1.45
C ARG A 89 4.24 9.06 -1.92
N GLU A 90 3.57 9.06 -3.07
CA GLU A 90 2.99 7.85 -3.65
C GLU A 90 4.04 6.79 -3.98
N ASP A 91 5.30 7.18 -4.20
CA ASP A 91 6.39 6.22 -4.46
C ASP A 91 6.84 5.48 -3.19
N LEU A 92 6.49 5.96 -1.99
CA LEU A 92 6.79 5.27 -0.72
C LEU A 92 6.05 3.93 -0.62
N HIS A 93 4.86 3.82 -1.21
CA HIS A 93 4.13 2.56 -1.31
C HIS A 93 4.89 1.48 -2.09
N LEU A 94 5.79 1.86 -3.00
CA LEU A 94 6.62 0.88 -3.68
C LEU A 94 7.61 0.20 -2.73
N ILE A 95 8.05 0.89 -1.68
CA ILE A 95 8.95 0.32 -0.66
C ILE A 95 8.18 -0.67 0.20
N GLU A 96 6.99 -0.28 0.63
CA GLU A 96 6.06 -1.13 1.38
C GLU A 96 5.70 -2.40 0.57
N GLU A 97 5.35 -2.23 -0.71
CA GLU A 97 5.11 -3.34 -1.65
C GLU A 97 6.30 -4.32 -1.69
N ILE A 98 7.55 -3.81 -1.69
CA ILE A 98 8.75 -4.65 -1.75
C ILE A 98 9.00 -5.39 -0.43
N PHE A 99 8.75 -4.77 0.72
CA PHE A 99 8.90 -5.42 2.03
C PHE A 99 7.83 -6.50 2.24
N ASP A 100 6.63 -6.29 1.70
CA ASP A 100 5.51 -7.24 1.84
C ASP A 100 5.56 -8.45 0.89
N GLU A 101 6.43 -8.45 -0.12
CA GLU A 101 6.50 -9.54 -1.09
C GLU A 101 6.91 -10.87 -0.44
N LEU A 102 7.66 -10.85 0.66
CA LEU A 102 8.14 -12.05 1.34
C LEU A 102 8.18 -11.85 2.88
N GLU A 103 7.23 -12.41 3.65
CA GLU A 103 7.22 -12.30 5.14
C GLU A 103 8.46 -12.89 5.89
N THR A 104 9.50 -13.35 5.19
CA THR A 104 10.65 -14.07 5.78
C THR A 104 12.03 -13.59 5.35
N ASP A 105 12.13 -12.55 4.51
CA ASP A 105 13.42 -11.94 4.21
C ASP A 105 13.82 -10.92 5.29
N ASP A 106 15.07 -10.49 5.23
CA ASP A 106 15.56 -9.36 6.02
C ASP A 106 15.43 -8.14 5.10
N ASP A 107 14.44 -7.29 5.35
CA ASP A 107 14.24 -6.05 4.59
C ASP A 107 15.44 -5.11 4.74
N ILE A 108 16.10 -4.81 3.63
CA ILE A 108 17.27 -3.93 3.59
C ILE A 108 16.95 -2.71 2.73
N LEU A 109 16.89 -1.55 3.37
CA LEU A 109 16.85 -0.25 2.73
C LEU A 109 18.15 0.52 2.97
N GLU A 110 18.79 0.98 1.90
CA GLU A 110 19.96 1.85 1.92
C GLU A 110 19.68 3.16 1.18
N ILE A 111 19.74 4.30 1.88
CA ILE A 111 19.56 5.62 1.26
C ILE A 111 20.83 6.05 0.52
N ILE A 112 20.69 6.59 -0.70
CA ILE A 112 21.78 7.17 -1.48
C ILE A 112 21.95 8.65 -1.13
N PHE A 113 23.02 8.95 -0.39
CA PHE A 113 23.37 10.31 0.03
C PHE A 113 24.11 11.11 -1.07
N PRO A 114 24.05 12.46 -1.03
CA PRO A 114 23.40 13.29 -0.02
C PRO A 114 21.89 13.42 -0.23
N ILE A 115 21.15 13.58 0.88
CA ILE A 115 19.72 13.91 0.89
C ILE A 115 19.48 15.25 1.59
N THR A 116 18.29 15.83 1.39
CA THR A 116 17.85 17.01 2.14
C THR A 116 16.69 16.59 3.03
N VAL A 117 16.71 16.98 4.30
CA VAL A 117 15.62 16.75 5.25
C VAL A 117 14.99 18.08 5.65
N THR A 118 13.70 18.08 5.92
CA THR A 118 12.92 19.20 6.45
C THR A 118 12.55 18.90 7.89
N LEU A 119 13.02 19.73 8.82
CA LEU A 119 12.75 19.59 10.25
C LEU A 119 11.37 20.15 10.63
N GLY A 120 10.90 19.88 11.84
CA GLY A 120 9.61 20.42 12.34
C GLY A 120 9.42 21.94 12.34
N ASP A 121 10.48 22.73 12.18
CA ASP A 121 10.37 24.18 11.97
C ASP A 121 10.54 24.62 10.50
N PHE A 122 10.40 23.68 9.56
CA PHE A 122 10.60 23.83 8.12
C PHE A 122 11.99 24.31 7.69
N ARG A 123 13.01 24.18 8.55
CA ARG A 123 14.40 24.37 8.14
C ARG A 123 14.87 23.13 7.38
N GLU A 124 15.46 23.39 6.22
CA GLU A 124 16.09 22.34 5.41
C GLU A 124 17.55 22.12 5.84
N LEU A 125 17.95 20.86 5.96
CA LEU A 125 19.30 20.44 6.29
C LEU A 125 19.79 19.39 5.29
N VAL A 126 21.01 19.54 4.79
CA VAL A 126 21.63 18.54 3.91
C VAL A 126 22.35 17.50 4.75
N ILE A 127 21.96 16.24 4.59
CA ILE A 127 22.56 15.09 5.25
C ILE A 127 23.51 14.41 4.26
N GLU A 128 24.78 14.27 4.66
CA GLU A 128 25.85 13.75 3.78
C GLU A 128 26.06 12.23 3.93
N GLY A 129 25.44 11.61 4.94
CA GLY A 129 25.57 10.17 5.19
C GLY A 129 24.68 9.65 6.31
N ILE A 130 24.53 8.32 6.36
CA ILE A 130 23.63 7.61 7.30
C ILE A 130 23.93 7.86 8.77
N GLU A 131 25.18 8.10 9.16
CA GLU A 131 25.53 8.39 10.56
C GLU A 131 25.02 9.77 11.00
N ASP A 132 24.97 10.74 10.09
CA ASP A 132 24.41 12.06 10.38
C ASP A 132 22.87 11.99 10.44
N LEU A 133 22.24 11.17 9.58
CA LEU A 133 20.80 10.91 9.63
C LEU A 133 20.39 10.24 10.95
N ARG A 134 21.09 9.18 11.35
CA ARG A 134 20.84 8.47 12.62
C ARG A 134 21.02 9.36 13.84
N ALA A 135 22.03 10.23 13.82
CA ALA A 135 22.24 11.17 14.90
C ALA A 135 21.10 12.20 15.00
N LEU A 136 20.47 12.56 13.87
CA LEU A 136 19.29 13.40 13.84
C LEU A 136 18.04 12.64 14.33
N ALA A 137 17.83 11.41 13.86
CA ALA A 137 16.73 10.53 14.31
C ALA A 137 16.77 10.26 15.83
N GLU A 138 17.96 10.10 16.43
CA GLU A 138 18.10 9.95 17.89
C GLU A 138 17.61 11.17 18.70
N GLU A 139 17.37 12.33 18.06
CA GLU A 139 16.81 13.52 18.70
C GLU A 139 15.28 13.55 18.69
N CYS A 140 14.62 12.71 17.88
CA CYS A 140 13.16 12.58 17.83
C CYS A 140 12.60 11.88 19.09
N ILE A 141 11.36 12.22 19.45
CA ILE A 141 10.64 11.63 20.58
C ILE A 141 9.60 10.65 20.01
N GLU A 142 10.02 9.39 19.87
CA GLU A 142 9.15 8.34 19.34
C GLU A 142 8.12 7.86 20.38
N GLY A 143 6.89 7.61 19.93
CA GLY A 143 5.81 6.97 20.68
C GLY A 143 4.72 7.89 21.25
N GLY A 144 4.44 9.03 20.60
CA GLY A 144 3.26 9.87 20.91
C GLY A 144 3.42 10.85 22.07
N ASP A 145 4.65 11.03 22.56
CA ASP A 145 4.97 11.83 23.74
C ASP A 145 5.60 13.20 23.36
N ASP A 146 5.50 13.60 22.09
CA ASP A 146 6.02 14.86 21.61
C ASP A 146 5.00 16.02 21.76
N ASP A 147 5.36 17.18 21.22
CA ASP A 147 4.60 18.41 21.38
C ASP A 147 3.77 18.77 20.14
N ASP A 148 3.85 17.98 19.05
CA ASP A 148 3.09 18.17 17.81
C ASP A 148 1.59 18.04 18.08
N ILE A 149 0.79 18.55 17.15
CA ILE A 149 -0.66 18.34 17.18
C ILE A 149 -1.13 18.12 15.76
N GLU A 150 -1.49 16.89 15.44
CA GLU A 150 -1.81 16.48 14.06
C GLU A 150 -3.30 16.25 13.83
N CYS A 151 -4.02 15.95 14.91
CA CYS A 151 -5.44 15.59 14.83
C CYS A 151 -6.36 16.75 14.38
N ILE A 152 -5.80 17.93 14.12
CA ILE A 152 -6.50 19.11 13.62
C ILE A 152 -5.53 20.00 12.83
N ASP A 153 -5.99 20.55 11.72
CA ASP A 153 -5.17 21.37 10.81
C ASP A 153 -5.89 22.69 10.45
N PHE A 154 -5.10 23.70 10.09
CA PHE A 154 -5.55 25.01 9.67
C PHE A 154 -5.99 25.02 8.20
N VAL A 155 -7.16 25.61 7.93
CA VAL A 155 -7.56 25.89 6.53
C VAL A 155 -7.08 27.28 6.12
N TYR A 156 -6.10 27.30 5.22
CA TYR A 156 -5.52 28.52 4.65
C TYR A 156 -6.37 29.14 3.53
N PRO A 157 -6.24 30.46 3.28
CA PRO A 157 -5.32 31.41 3.91
C PRO A 157 -5.84 32.00 5.24
N ILE A 158 -4.89 32.39 6.11
CA ILE A 158 -5.18 33.06 7.39
C ILE A 158 -4.53 34.45 7.42
N THR A 159 -5.27 35.46 7.85
CA THR A 159 -4.76 36.83 8.02
C THR A 159 -4.46 37.10 9.50
N LEU A 160 -3.23 37.56 9.78
CA LEU A 160 -2.76 37.98 11.10
C LEU A 160 -2.48 39.49 11.13
N PHE A 161 -2.71 40.10 12.29
CA PHE A 161 -2.41 41.49 12.60
C PHE A 161 -1.35 41.55 13.70
N THR A 162 -0.33 42.39 13.52
CA THR A 162 0.71 42.64 14.53
C THR A 162 0.47 43.96 15.24
N PHE A 163 0.92 44.07 16.50
CA PHE A 163 0.74 45.26 17.34
C PHE A 163 2.04 45.66 18.04
N ASP A 164 2.15 46.92 18.45
CA ASP A 164 3.19 47.36 19.38
C ASP A 164 2.78 47.16 20.86
N VAL A 165 3.71 47.41 21.78
CA VAL A 165 3.47 47.31 23.24
C VAL A 165 2.37 48.24 23.78
N ASN A 166 1.83 49.15 22.97
CA ASN A 166 0.69 50.00 23.32
C ASN A 166 -0.61 49.55 22.61
N GLU A 167 -0.64 48.32 22.09
CA GLU A 167 -1.78 47.72 21.36
C GLU A 167 -2.18 48.50 20.09
N VAL A 168 -1.24 49.23 19.49
CA VAL A 168 -1.47 49.88 18.19
C VAL A 168 -1.06 48.93 17.09
N GLN A 169 -1.99 48.63 16.17
CA GLN A 169 -1.71 47.77 15.03
C GLN A 169 -0.54 48.32 14.19
N THR A 170 0.50 47.51 13.99
CA THR A 170 1.73 47.84 13.27
C THR A 170 1.77 47.23 11.86
N GLY A 171 1.03 46.13 11.62
CA GLY A 171 1.04 45.43 10.34
C GLY A 171 -0.14 44.48 10.12
N THR A 172 -0.12 43.86 8.94
CA THR A 172 -1.02 42.78 8.51
C THR A 172 -0.20 41.81 7.65
N VAL A 173 -0.33 40.51 7.92
CA VAL A 173 0.34 39.42 7.20
C VAL A 173 -0.73 38.40 6.83
N THR A 174 -0.66 37.82 5.64
CA THR A 174 -1.49 36.68 5.23
C THR A 174 -0.56 35.51 5.00
N VAL A 175 -0.86 34.37 5.62
CA VAL A 175 -0.14 33.11 5.50
C VAL A 175 -0.96 32.13 4.67
N GLU A 176 -0.30 31.35 3.82
CA GLU A 176 -0.96 30.45 2.85
C GLU A 176 -0.65 28.96 3.12
N SER A 177 0.15 28.65 4.14
CA SER A 177 0.55 27.29 4.53
C SER A 177 1.07 27.25 5.98
N ASP A 178 1.21 26.05 6.55
CA ASP A 178 1.83 25.83 7.87
C ASP A 178 3.26 26.34 7.91
N LYS A 179 4.03 26.14 6.84
CA LYS A 179 5.37 26.73 6.68
C LYS A 179 5.35 28.25 6.85
N ASP A 180 4.40 28.95 6.24
CA ASP A 180 4.27 30.41 6.40
C ASP A 180 3.87 30.80 7.83
N LEU A 181 2.93 30.06 8.44
CA LEU A 181 2.45 30.33 9.80
C LEU A 181 3.54 30.07 10.85
N ARG A 182 4.21 28.91 10.79
CA ARG A 182 5.33 28.53 11.64
C ARG A 182 6.49 29.51 11.55
N GLN A 183 6.85 29.94 10.34
CA GLN A 183 7.89 30.96 10.13
C GLN A 183 7.48 32.34 10.63
N PHE A 184 6.20 32.69 10.51
CA PHE A 184 5.69 33.95 11.06
C PHE A 184 5.77 33.97 12.58
N MET A 185 5.30 32.90 13.25
CA MET A 185 5.26 32.80 14.71
C MET A 185 6.68 32.76 15.31
N SER A 186 7.58 31.93 14.76
CA SER A 186 8.99 31.87 15.19
C SER A 186 9.79 33.16 14.98
N GLY A 187 9.29 34.07 14.15
CA GLY A 187 9.88 35.40 13.91
C GLY A 187 9.51 36.46 14.96
N LEU A 188 8.60 36.16 15.89
CA LEU A 188 8.11 37.08 16.93
C LEU A 188 9.01 37.04 18.17
N ASP A 189 9.20 38.18 18.84
CA ASP A 189 9.81 38.21 20.17
C ASP A 189 8.76 37.81 21.24
N ASP A 190 9.17 37.23 22.37
CA ASP A 190 8.26 36.74 23.45
C ASP A 190 7.12 37.71 23.84
N SER A 191 7.38 39.01 23.80
CA SER A 191 6.43 40.07 24.20
C SER A 191 5.60 40.66 23.06
N ASP A 192 5.81 40.19 21.83
CA ASP A 192 5.08 40.66 20.67
C ASP A 192 3.61 40.21 20.75
N LEU A 193 2.75 41.07 20.20
CA LEU A 193 1.31 40.88 20.22
C LEU A 193 0.80 40.67 18.79
N VAL A 194 0.05 39.60 18.61
CA VAL A 194 -0.57 39.20 17.34
C VAL A 194 -2.06 38.95 17.51
N SER A 195 -2.84 39.08 16.44
CA SER A 195 -4.27 38.78 16.44
C SER A 195 -4.67 38.16 15.12
N ILE A 196 -5.59 37.21 15.14
CA ILE A 196 -6.08 36.52 13.95
C ILE A 196 -7.35 37.20 13.46
N GLU A 197 -7.50 37.35 12.15
CA GLU A 197 -8.76 37.77 11.53
C GLU A 197 -9.79 36.64 11.56
N PHE A 198 -10.58 36.59 12.64
CA PHE A 198 -11.69 35.64 12.75
C PHE A 198 -12.89 36.02 11.85
N PRO A 199 -13.68 35.02 11.42
CA PRO A 199 -13.54 33.59 11.72
C PRO A 199 -12.48 32.88 10.84
N ILE A 200 -11.87 31.83 11.40
CA ILE A 200 -11.02 30.89 10.65
C ILE A 200 -11.64 29.49 10.69
N THR A 201 -11.25 28.65 9.73
CA THR A 201 -11.70 27.26 9.63
C THR A 201 -10.55 26.33 10.02
N LEU A 202 -10.87 25.28 10.76
CA LEU A 202 -9.99 24.16 11.07
C LEU A 202 -10.61 22.89 10.50
N VAL A 203 -9.79 21.93 10.09
CA VAL A 203 -10.22 20.59 9.67
C VAL A 203 -9.69 19.58 10.68
N LYS A 204 -10.52 18.66 11.15
CA LYS A 204 -10.10 17.59 12.06
C LYS A 204 -9.55 16.39 11.27
N TYR A 205 -8.89 15.45 11.95
CA TYR A 205 -8.44 14.18 11.40
C TYR A 205 -9.52 13.42 10.61
N ASP A 206 -10.79 13.48 11.06
CA ASP A 206 -11.93 12.85 10.39
C ASP A 206 -12.47 13.60 9.15
N GLY A 207 -11.79 14.67 8.72
CA GLY A 207 -12.18 15.55 7.62
C GLY A 207 -13.30 16.55 7.97
N THR A 208 -13.78 16.59 9.22
CA THR A 208 -14.81 17.53 9.65
C THR A 208 -14.25 18.94 9.74
N GLU A 209 -14.83 19.87 8.97
CA GLU A 209 -14.54 21.30 9.11
C GLU A 209 -15.29 21.94 10.28
N ILE A 210 -14.57 22.71 11.11
CA ILE A 210 -15.13 23.55 12.17
C ILE A 210 -14.70 25.00 11.98
N GLN A 211 -15.60 25.93 12.33
CA GLN A 211 -15.31 27.36 12.27
C GLN A 211 -15.19 27.93 13.68
N VAL A 212 -14.07 28.60 13.96
CA VAL A 212 -13.80 29.27 15.24
C VAL A 212 -13.81 30.78 15.06
N ASN A 213 -14.32 31.51 16.07
CA ASN A 213 -14.59 32.94 16.00
C ASN A 213 -13.78 33.76 17.02
N SER A 214 -12.93 33.11 17.82
CA SER A 214 -12.10 33.77 18.83
C SER A 214 -10.91 32.91 19.23
N ASN A 215 -9.90 33.53 19.87
CA ASN A 215 -8.76 32.81 20.44
C ASN A 215 -9.18 31.72 21.45
N ALA A 216 -10.23 31.99 22.23
CA ALA A 216 -10.77 31.02 23.18
C ALA A 216 -11.39 29.80 22.46
N GLU A 217 -12.13 30.02 21.38
CA GLU A 217 -12.68 28.91 20.58
C GLU A 217 -11.57 28.14 19.87
N LEU A 218 -10.55 28.82 19.34
CA LEU A 218 -9.38 28.22 18.70
C LEU A 218 -8.59 27.34 19.69
N ALA A 219 -8.16 27.90 20.82
CA ALA A 219 -7.37 27.18 21.82
C ALA A 219 -8.11 25.95 22.34
N ASN A 220 -9.42 26.07 22.63
CA ASN A 220 -10.22 24.93 23.06
C ASN A 220 -10.42 23.88 21.95
N ALA A 221 -10.52 24.30 20.69
CA ALA A 221 -10.67 23.38 19.56
C ALA A 221 -9.41 22.52 19.38
N ILE A 222 -8.23 23.16 19.42
CA ILE A 222 -6.93 22.48 19.29
C ILE A 222 -6.69 21.55 20.50
N GLU A 223 -6.83 22.05 21.73
CA GLU A 223 -6.64 21.24 22.94
C GLU A 223 -7.59 20.04 23.04
N SER A 224 -8.82 20.18 22.53
CA SER A 224 -9.77 19.06 22.49
C SER A 224 -9.46 18.04 21.40
N ALA A 225 -8.65 18.42 20.41
CA ALA A 225 -8.26 17.57 19.30
C ALA A 225 -6.92 16.86 19.53
N ARG A 226 -6.01 17.43 20.34
CA ARG A 226 -4.64 16.92 20.58
C ARG A 226 -4.50 15.41 20.84
N ASN A 227 -5.50 14.76 21.43
CA ASN A 227 -5.43 13.30 21.70
C ASN A 227 -6.65 12.59 21.10
N ALA A 228 -7.16 13.09 19.97
CA ALA A 228 -8.38 12.60 19.34
C ALA A 228 -8.12 11.54 18.25
N CYS A 229 -6.89 11.46 17.76
CA CYS A 229 -6.38 10.52 16.78
C CYS A 229 -5.06 9.91 17.29
N ASP A 230 -4.57 8.88 16.61
CA ASP A 230 -3.15 8.51 16.68
C ASP A 230 -2.36 9.51 15.83
N GLU A 231 -1.20 9.95 16.31
CA GLU A 231 -0.36 10.97 15.65
C GLU A 231 0.81 10.32 14.89
N ASP A 232 0.79 8.99 14.65
CA ASP A 232 1.83 8.23 13.93
C ASP A 232 3.29 8.53 14.38
N ASP A 233 3.41 8.95 15.64
CA ASP A 233 4.66 9.36 16.30
C ASP A 233 5.58 8.19 16.64
N ASP A 234 5.22 6.96 16.28
CA ASP A 234 6.11 5.82 16.44
C ASP A 234 6.77 5.41 15.12
N ASN A 235 8.05 5.05 15.22
CA ASN A 235 8.80 4.48 14.12
C ASN A 235 8.39 3.02 13.81
N ASP A 236 7.12 2.67 13.96
CA ASP A 236 6.56 1.45 13.41
C ASP A 236 5.88 1.76 12.07
N HIS A 237 6.63 1.60 10.98
CA HIS A 237 6.11 1.75 9.61
C HIS A 237 5.00 0.74 9.26
N ASN A 238 4.66 -0.18 10.17
CA ASN A 238 3.58 -1.15 10.06
C ASN A 238 2.39 -0.82 11.00
N ASP A 239 2.37 0.39 11.59
CA ASP A 239 1.21 0.88 12.34
C ASP A 239 0.13 1.35 11.37
N ASP A 240 -0.85 0.48 11.13
CA ASP A 240 -2.12 0.89 10.57
C ASP A 240 -2.98 1.53 11.68
N ASP A 241 -2.89 2.86 11.77
CA ASP A 241 -3.55 3.86 12.62
C ASP A 241 -5.11 3.86 12.67
N PHE A 242 -5.77 2.75 12.33
CA PHE A 242 -7.23 2.75 12.25
C PHE A 242 -7.89 2.71 13.62
N ASP A 243 -8.82 3.64 13.84
CA ASP A 243 -9.68 3.56 14.98
C ASP A 243 -10.69 2.39 14.89
N LYS A 244 -11.26 2.04 16.03
CA LYS A 244 -12.26 0.96 16.14
C LYS A 244 -13.50 1.19 15.26
N GLU A 245 -13.84 2.45 14.95
CA GLU A 245 -15.00 2.79 14.11
C GLU A 245 -14.69 2.57 12.63
N ARG A 246 -13.49 2.94 12.17
CA ARG A 246 -12.94 2.65 10.84
C ARG A 246 -12.90 1.14 10.58
N LEU A 247 -12.39 0.34 11.52
CA LEU A 247 -12.40 -1.12 11.41
C LEU A 247 -13.82 -1.69 11.32
N ASP A 248 -14.75 -1.25 12.18
CA ASP A 248 -16.14 -1.74 12.17
C ASP A 248 -16.83 -1.47 10.83
N ASN A 249 -16.62 -0.26 10.28
CA ASN A 249 -17.17 0.14 9.00
C ASN A 249 -16.57 -0.70 7.86
N LEU A 250 -15.25 -0.87 7.84
CA LEU A 250 -14.56 -1.63 6.79
C LEU A 250 -14.94 -3.12 6.82
N LEU A 251 -14.99 -3.73 8.01
CA LEU A 251 -15.41 -5.13 8.16
C LEU A 251 -16.82 -5.35 7.61
N ALA A 252 -17.73 -4.41 7.86
CA ALA A 252 -19.13 -4.48 7.44
C ALA A 252 -19.39 -3.99 6.01
N GLU A 253 -18.43 -3.31 5.37
CA GLU A 253 -18.57 -2.76 4.02
C GLU A 253 -18.67 -3.86 2.96
N CYS A 254 -17.78 -4.85 3.05
CA CYS A 254 -17.72 -5.96 2.12
C CYS A 254 -17.43 -7.31 2.80
N PRO A 255 -17.74 -8.43 2.14
CA PRO A 255 -17.29 -9.74 2.55
C PRO A 255 -15.77 -9.87 2.47
N TRP A 256 -15.21 -10.78 3.26
CA TRP A 256 -13.78 -11.06 3.36
C TRP A 256 -13.48 -12.51 3.01
N LEU A 257 -12.54 -12.72 2.11
CA LEU A 257 -12.04 -14.02 1.69
C LEU A 257 -10.87 -14.43 2.59
N VAL A 258 -11.00 -15.57 3.27
CA VAL A 258 -9.92 -16.15 4.08
C VAL A 258 -8.80 -16.66 3.15
N LYS A 259 -7.59 -16.10 3.33
CA LYS A 259 -6.38 -16.45 2.58
C LYS A 259 -5.42 -17.30 3.40
N GLU A 260 -5.29 -17.02 4.69
CA GLU A 260 -4.41 -17.79 5.57
C GLU A 260 -5.04 -18.00 6.95
N VAL A 261 -4.80 -19.18 7.54
CA VAL A 261 -5.12 -19.48 8.94
C VAL A 261 -4.00 -20.32 9.55
N ILE A 262 -3.24 -19.75 10.48
CA ILE A 262 -2.33 -20.47 11.36
C ILE A 262 -2.94 -20.49 12.76
N ARG A 263 -3.07 -21.70 13.32
CA ARG A 263 -3.61 -21.92 14.67
C ARG A 263 -2.64 -22.77 15.47
N ASP A 264 -2.18 -22.25 16.62
CA ASP A 264 -1.23 -22.91 17.51
C ASP A 264 0.02 -23.42 16.76
N GLU A 265 0.62 -22.57 15.92
CA GLU A 265 1.76 -22.89 15.03
C GLU A 265 1.49 -24.00 13.99
N VAL A 266 0.23 -24.37 13.76
CA VAL A 266 -0.17 -25.32 12.71
C VAL A 266 -0.88 -24.57 11.59
N ASN A 267 -0.35 -24.71 10.37
CA ASN A 267 -1.00 -24.22 9.16
C ASN A 267 -2.33 -24.97 8.94
N GLN A 268 -3.44 -24.25 9.04
CA GLN A 268 -4.81 -24.70 8.76
C GLN A 268 -5.36 -24.10 7.46
N THR A 269 -4.54 -23.37 6.70
CA THR A 269 -4.96 -22.62 5.52
C THR A 269 -5.74 -23.50 4.56
N ASP A 270 -5.23 -24.67 4.18
CA ASP A 270 -5.94 -25.62 3.31
C ASP A 270 -7.36 -25.97 3.76
N GLN A 271 -7.63 -25.98 5.06
CA GLN A 271 -8.95 -26.29 5.61
C GLN A 271 -9.95 -25.15 5.39
N TYR A 272 -9.49 -23.91 5.47
CA TYR A 272 -10.32 -22.70 5.50
C TYR A 272 -10.17 -21.78 4.31
N PHE A 273 -9.21 -22.08 3.44
CA PHE A 273 -8.95 -21.36 2.22
C PHE A 273 -10.23 -21.21 1.40
N GLU A 274 -10.47 -19.97 0.95
CA GLU A 274 -11.65 -19.51 0.22
C GLU A 274 -12.98 -19.48 1.01
N TYR A 275 -12.92 -19.55 2.35
CA TYR A 275 -14.11 -19.26 3.15
C TYR A 275 -14.39 -17.76 3.06
N VAL A 276 -15.66 -17.40 2.85
CA VAL A 276 -16.06 -15.99 2.72
C VAL A 276 -16.81 -15.58 3.98
N MET A 277 -16.26 -14.66 4.75
CA MET A 277 -16.87 -14.07 5.93
C MET A 277 -17.64 -12.81 5.56
N ASN A 278 -18.88 -12.69 6.02
CA ASN A 278 -19.67 -11.49 5.85
C ASN A 278 -20.08 -10.96 7.23
N PHE A 279 -19.50 -9.82 7.62
CA PHE A 279 -19.76 -9.15 8.88
C PHE A 279 -20.96 -8.21 8.73
N ASN A 280 -21.90 -8.32 9.65
CA ASN A 280 -23.08 -7.46 9.69
C ASN A 280 -22.97 -6.47 10.85
N GLU A 281 -23.43 -5.24 10.66
CA GLU A 281 -23.47 -4.15 11.65
C GLU A 281 -24.12 -4.54 13.00
N ASN A 282 -24.94 -5.60 13.03
CA ASN A 282 -25.57 -6.10 14.25
C ASN A 282 -24.68 -7.05 15.08
N GLY A 283 -23.40 -7.21 14.73
CA GLY A 283 -22.43 -8.08 15.42
C GLY A 283 -22.53 -9.56 15.03
N THR A 284 -23.22 -9.88 13.93
CA THR A 284 -23.29 -11.26 13.39
C THR A 284 -22.36 -11.41 12.19
N VAL A 285 -21.70 -12.56 12.08
CA VAL A 285 -20.84 -12.91 10.93
C VAL A 285 -21.35 -14.20 10.30
N VAL A 286 -21.54 -14.19 8.98
CA VAL A 286 -21.96 -15.36 8.20
C VAL A 286 -20.78 -15.80 7.35
N VAL A 287 -20.32 -17.02 7.57
CA VAL A 287 -19.24 -17.63 6.80
C VAL A 287 -19.82 -18.60 5.80
N LYS A 288 -19.50 -18.41 4.52
CA LYS A 288 -19.77 -19.39 3.46
C LYS A 288 -18.55 -20.27 3.29
N ASP A 289 -18.73 -21.58 3.42
CA ASP A 289 -17.68 -22.54 3.07
C ASP A 289 -17.58 -22.73 1.55
N ARG A 290 -16.56 -23.48 1.12
CA ARG A 290 -16.30 -23.81 -0.29
C ARG A 290 -17.44 -24.55 -1.01
N MET A 291 -18.37 -25.13 -0.25
CA MET A 291 -19.55 -25.83 -0.79
C MET A 291 -20.79 -24.93 -0.83
N GLY A 292 -20.67 -23.66 -0.40
CA GLY A 292 -21.74 -22.70 -0.27
C GLY A 292 -22.64 -22.91 0.95
N ASN A 293 -22.24 -23.78 1.90
CA ASN A 293 -22.97 -23.89 3.16
C ASN A 293 -22.70 -22.64 4.00
N SER A 294 -23.73 -22.17 4.70
CA SER A 294 -23.61 -21.04 5.62
C SER A 294 -23.40 -21.53 7.04
N LEU A 295 -22.39 -20.97 7.70
CA LEU A 295 -22.09 -21.12 9.11
C LEU A 295 -22.23 -19.74 9.76
N GLU A 296 -22.88 -19.66 10.91
CA GLU A 296 -23.11 -18.40 11.60
C GLU A 296 -22.20 -18.29 12.83
N GLY A 297 -21.77 -17.07 13.13
CA GLY A 297 -21.03 -16.69 14.32
C GLY A 297 -21.33 -15.25 14.72
N THR A 298 -20.58 -14.76 15.70
CA THR A 298 -20.64 -13.38 16.17
C THR A 298 -19.26 -12.74 16.14
N TRP A 299 -19.25 -11.43 15.94
CA TRP A 299 -18.04 -10.62 15.98
C TRP A 299 -18.24 -9.37 16.83
N SER A 300 -17.16 -8.87 17.42
CA SER A 300 -17.14 -7.58 18.12
C SER A 300 -15.73 -7.04 18.18
N THR A 301 -15.57 -5.72 18.11
CA THR A 301 -14.28 -5.06 18.25
C THR A 301 -14.16 -4.35 19.60
N ARG A 302 -12.93 -4.18 20.10
CA ARG A 302 -12.62 -3.31 21.24
C ARG A 302 -11.20 -2.78 21.17
N ILE A 303 -10.97 -1.60 21.74
CA ILE A 303 -9.64 -1.02 21.89
C ILE A 303 -8.93 -1.70 23.07
N SER A 304 -7.62 -1.87 22.94
CA SER A 304 -6.73 -2.34 24.00
C SER A 304 -5.40 -1.60 23.95
N ASP A 305 -4.57 -1.85 24.95
CA ASP A 305 -3.18 -1.41 25.05
C ASP A 305 -2.25 -2.05 23.99
N ARG A 306 -2.76 -2.91 23.10
CA ARG A 306 -2.06 -3.52 21.95
C ARG A 306 -2.74 -3.19 20.62
N GLY A 307 -3.43 -2.04 20.53
CA GLY A 307 -4.25 -1.68 19.37
C GLY A 307 -5.67 -2.25 19.39
N VAL A 308 -6.33 -2.21 18.22
CA VAL A 308 -7.72 -2.64 18.05
C VAL A 308 -7.81 -4.16 17.95
N LEU A 309 -8.71 -4.74 18.75
CA LEU A 309 -8.92 -6.18 18.79
C LEU A 309 -10.23 -6.56 18.10
N LEU A 310 -10.19 -7.58 17.23
CA LEU A 310 -11.34 -8.23 16.62
C LEU A 310 -11.62 -9.58 17.30
N LYS A 311 -12.75 -9.68 18.00
CA LYS A 311 -13.20 -10.94 18.59
C LYS A 311 -14.12 -11.69 17.63
N LEU A 312 -13.82 -12.96 17.39
CA LEU A 312 -14.64 -13.88 16.58
C LEU A 312 -15.13 -15.04 17.44
N GLU A 313 -16.40 -15.43 17.29
CA GLU A 313 -17.00 -16.55 18.02
C GLU A 313 -17.93 -17.37 17.12
N PHE A 314 -17.59 -18.65 16.92
CA PHE A 314 -18.31 -19.62 16.12
C PHE A 314 -18.54 -20.93 16.89
N ASP A 315 -19.67 -21.59 16.65
CA ASP A 315 -19.94 -22.93 17.22
C ASP A 315 -19.12 -24.04 16.54
N VAL A 316 -18.81 -23.86 15.25
CA VAL A 316 -18.18 -24.88 14.38
C VAL A 316 -16.76 -24.50 13.97
N LEU A 317 -16.53 -23.23 13.63
CA LEU A 317 -15.24 -22.72 13.14
C LEU A 317 -14.32 -22.33 14.31
N VAL A 318 -14.02 -23.31 15.17
CA VAL A 318 -13.33 -23.08 16.45
C VAL A 318 -11.92 -22.50 16.30
N ASP A 319 -11.26 -22.70 15.16
CA ASP A 319 -9.92 -22.17 14.91
C ASP A 319 -9.92 -20.64 14.75
N PHE A 320 -11.07 -20.03 14.41
CA PHE A 320 -11.26 -18.59 14.39
C PHE A 320 -11.58 -17.99 15.77
N ASN A 321 -11.90 -18.83 16.76
CA ASN A 321 -12.40 -18.37 18.06
C ASN A 321 -11.29 -17.82 18.95
N LEU A 322 -10.92 -16.57 18.71
CA LEU A 322 -10.01 -15.77 19.52
C LEU A 322 -10.47 -14.31 19.56
N GLU A 323 -9.77 -13.55 20.38
CA GLU A 323 -9.71 -12.10 20.28
C GLU A 323 -8.38 -11.79 19.59
N TRP A 324 -8.45 -11.35 18.35
CA TRP A 324 -7.31 -11.13 17.47
C TRP A 324 -6.85 -9.68 17.56
N VAL A 325 -5.53 -9.46 17.64
CA VAL A 325 -4.95 -8.15 17.36
C VAL A 325 -5.04 -7.94 15.85
N VAL A 326 -5.66 -6.85 15.42
CA VAL A 326 -5.56 -6.43 14.02
C VAL A 326 -4.27 -5.64 13.94
N TYR A 327 -3.29 -6.17 13.22
CA TYR A 327 -1.95 -5.58 13.14
C TYR A 327 -1.63 -5.05 11.74
N GLU A 328 -2.54 -5.24 10.78
CA GLU A 328 -2.46 -4.60 9.46
C GLU A 328 -3.86 -4.49 8.85
N LEU A 329 -4.14 -3.36 8.19
CA LEU A 329 -5.39 -2.95 7.57
C LEU A 329 -5.16 -2.04 6.33
N GLY A 330 -4.46 -2.55 5.32
CA GLY A 330 -4.29 -1.89 4.02
C GLY A 330 -5.51 -1.92 3.08
N GLU A 331 -5.33 -1.50 1.82
CA GLU A 331 -6.37 -1.45 0.76
C GLU A 331 -6.97 -2.83 0.43
N GLY A 332 -7.91 -3.28 1.26
CA GLY A 332 -8.62 -4.54 1.09
C GLY A 332 -7.88 -5.76 1.63
N VAL A 333 -6.91 -5.57 2.53
CA VAL A 333 -6.25 -6.64 3.29
C VAL A 333 -6.48 -6.41 4.78
N ILE A 334 -6.65 -7.49 5.53
CA ILE A 334 -6.62 -7.46 7.00
C ILE A 334 -5.76 -8.61 7.51
N LYS A 335 -4.72 -8.28 8.28
CA LYS A 335 -3.89 -9.26 8.99
C LYS A 335 -4.22 -9.26 10.47
N LEU A 336 -4.43 -10.47 10.99
CA LEU A 336 -4.83 -10.73 12.37
C LEU A 336 -3.78 -11.59 13.05
N TYR A 337 -3.42 -11.26 14.28
CA TYR A 337 -2.42 -11.99 15.07
C TYR A 337 -2.87 -12.22 16.51
N GLU A 338 -2.40 -13.31 17.13
CA GLU A 338 -2.40 -13.49 18.58
C GLU A 338 -1.21 -14.35 19.03
N GLU A 339 -0.79 -14.17 20.29
CA GLU A 339 0.31 -14.91 20.92
C GLU A 339 0.24 -16.42 20.65
N GLY A 340 1.40 -17.05 20.50
CA GLY A 340 1.50 -18.47 20.15
C GLY A 340 1.48 -18.74 18.65
N GLY A 341 1.87 -17.73 17.85
CA GLY A 341 2.02 -17.86 16.40
C GLY A 341 0.68 -18.02 15.67
N ASN A 342 -0.41 -17.50 16.24
CA ASN A 342 -1.71 -17.54 15.58
C ASN A 342 -1.80 -16.39 14.58
N LYS A 343 -2.16 -16.70 13.33
CA LYS A 343 -2.32 -15.70 12.27
C LYS A 343 -3.57 -15.97 11.46
N ILE A 344 -4.25 -14.91 11.00
CA ILE A 344 -5.26 -14.98 9.95
C ILE A 344 -5.02 -13.83 8.97
N LEU A 345 -5.02 -14.14 7.68
CA LEU A 345 -5.00 -13.16 6.59
C LEU A 345 -6.34 -13.24 5.85
N MET A 346 -7.00 -12.10 5.64
CA MET A 346 -8.20 -12.02 4.81
C MET A 346 -8.12 -10.86 3.82
N HIS A 347 -8.71 -11.05 2.64
CA HIS A 347 -8.79 -10.01 1.61
C HIS A 347 -10.25 -9.62 1.37
N ILE A 348 -10.52 -8.37 1.04
CA ILE A 348 -11.84 -7.89 0.67
C ILE A 348 -12.32 -8.61 -0.59
N ALA A 349 -13.61 -8.92 -0.62
CA ALA A 349 -14.24 -9.73 -1.66
C ALA A 349 -15.63 -9.20 -2.02
N CYS A 350 -15.71 -7.88 -2.25
CA CYS A 350 -16.94 -7.16 -2.60
C CYS A 350 -17.70 -7.80 -3.78
N ASP A 351 -16.98 -8.39 -4.73
CA ASP A 351 -17.54 -8.94 -5.97
C ASP A 351 -18.18 -10.33 -5.81
N LEU A 352 -17.98 -11.02 -4.68
CA LEU A 352 -18.46 -12.39 -4.46
C LEU A 352 -19.93 -12.51 -4.02
N PHE A 353 -20.59 -11.42 -3.63
CA PHE A 353 -21.94 -11.48 -3.05
C PHE A 353 -23.07 -11.04 -3.99
N ASN A 354 -22.77 -10.48 -5.17
CA ASN A 354 -23.80 -10.08 -6.15
C ASN A 354 -24.06 -11.14 -7.25
N THR A 355 -23.47 -12.32 -7.14
CA THR A 355 -23.19 -13.16 -8.30
C THR A 355 -23.54 -14.63 -7.98
N PRO A 356 -24.74 -15.11 -8.38
CA PRO A 356 -25.15 -16.52 -8.24
C PRO A 356 -24.22 -17.49 -9.00
N PRO A 357 -24.24 -18.81 -8.80
CA PRO A 357 -23.41 -19.79 -9.56
C PRO A 357 -23.57 -19.78 -11.10
N ASP A 358 -24.61 -19.12 -11.62
CA ASP A 358 -24.75 -18.83 -13.05
C ASP A 358 -23.86 -17.67 -13.52
N SER A 359 -23.45 -16.78 -12.62
CA SER A 359 -22.61 -15.61 -12.90
C SER A 359 -21.12 -15.90 -13.07
N LEU A 360 -20.52 -16.91 -12.42
CA LEU A 360 -19.14 -17.32 -12.78
C LEU A 360 -19.11 -17.81 -14.24
N ARG A 361 -20.17 -18.50 -14.67
CA ARG A 361 -20.30 -18.87 -16.09
C ARG A 361 -20.52 -17.64 -16.98
N ASP A 362 -21.13 -16.58 -16.47
CA ASP A 362 -21.32 -15.34 -17.21
C ASP A 362 -20.03 -14.51 -17.26
N ILE A 363 -19.28 -14.38 -16.15
CA ILE A 363 -17.95 -13.76 -16.03
C ILE A 363 -16.95 -14.45 -16.96
N LEU A 364 -16.88 -15.78 -16.92
CA LEU A 364 -16.02 -16.57 -17.80
C LEU A 364 -16.35 -16.34 -19.28
N ARG A 365 -17.62 -16.05 -19.61
CA ARG A 365 -18.11 -15.83 -20.98
C ARG A 365 -18.07 -14.37 -21.43
N GLU A 366 -17.92 -13.43 -20.51
CA GLU A 366 -18.03 -11.99 -20.80
C GLU A 366 -16.79 -11.47 -21.52
N CYS A 367 -15.62 -11.88 -21.04
CA CYS A 367 -14.32 -11.43 -21.53
C CYS A 367 -13.43 -12.63 -21.90
N VAL A 368 -12.30 -12.34 -22.52
CA VAL A 368 -11.29 -13.38 -22.81
C VAL A 368 -10.33 -13.53 -21.64
N TRP A 369 -9.68 -14.68 -21.54
CA TRP A 369 -8.76 -15.03 -20.47
C TRP A 369 -7.40 -15.35 -21.04
N ILE A 370 -6.38 -14.59 -20.66
CA ILE A 370 -5.02 -14.73 -21.15
C ILE A 370 -4.23 -15.59 -20.18
N ILE A 371 -3.52 -16.59 -20.70
CA ILE A 371 -2.63 -17.41 -19.89
C ILE A 371 -1.44 -16.54 -19.44
N LYS A 372 -1.33 -16.33 -18.13
CA LYS A 372 -0.14 -15.73 -17.50
C LYS A 372 0.93 -16.78 -17.25
N LYS A 373 0.54 -17.92 -16.66
CA LYS A 373 1.48 -18.97 -16.27
C LYS A 373 0.85 -20.34 -16.42
N VAL A 374 1.62 -21.32 -16.87
CA VAL A 374 1.26 -22.74 -16.84
C VAL A 374 2.47 -23.51 -16.32
N LYS A 375 2.27 -24.30 -15.27
CA LYS A 375 3.26 -25.21 -14.73
C LYS A 375 2.67 -26.60 -14.64
N ASN A 376 3.42 -27.63 -15.04
CA ASN A 376 2.97 -29.01 -14.99
C ASN A 376 4.06 -29.97 -14.54
N GLN A 377 3.80 -30.67 -13.43
CA GLN A 377 4.74 -31.63 -12.83
C GLN A 377 6.10 -30.99 -12.55
N GLY A 378 6.11 -29.71 -12.15
CA GLY A 378 7.33 -28.97 -11.86
C GLY A 378 7.95 -28.23 -13.05
N GLU A 379 7.42 -28.38 -14.26
CA GLU A 379 7.96 -27.74 -15.47
C GLU A 379 7.05 -26.61 -15.94
N GLU A 380 7.61 -25.40 -16.11
CA GLU A 380 6.89 -24.27 -16.70
C GLU A 380 6.73 -24.48 -18.22
N ILE A 381 5.60 -24.05 -18.77
CA ILE A 381 5.22 -24.26 -20.17
C ILE A 381 5.01 -22.90 -20.83
N ASP A 382 6.12 -22.19 -21.03
CA ASP A 382 6.14 -20.78 -21.40
C ASP A 382 5.57 -20.53 -22.80
N ARG A 383 5.66 -21.51 -23.72
CA ARG A 383 4.98 -21.48 -25.03
C ARG A 383 3.48 -21.26 -24.97
N LEU A 384 2.83 -21.38 -23.81
CA LEU A 384 1.41 -21.09 -23.64
C LEU A 384 1.13 -19.68 -23.13
N ILE A 385 2.13 -18.94 -22.68
CA ILE A 385 1.98 -17.56 -22.17
C ILE A 385 1.33 -16.69 -23.25
N GLY A 386 0.35 -15.87 -22.90
CA GLY A 386 -0.35 -15.01 -23.84
C GLY A 386 -1.39 -15.73 -24.73
N PHE A 387 -1.56 -17.05 -24.62
CA PHE A 387 -2.65 -17.75 -25.30
C PHE A 387 -3.98 -17.36 -24.67
N GLU A 388 -5.05 -17.41 -25.48
CA GLU A 388 -6.34 -16.87 -25.11
C GLU A 388 -7.39 -17.97 -25.00
N PHE A 389 -7.94 -18.11 -23.79
CA PHE A 389 -9.16 -18.84 -23.54
C PHE A 389 -10.39 -17.97 -23.78
N GLN A 390 -11.36 -18.51 -24.51
CA GLN A 390 -12.71 -17.96 -24.59
C GLN A 390 -13.72 -19.04 -24.19
N PHE A 391 -14.40 -18.83 -23.08
CA PHE A 391 -15.46 -19.73 -22.63
C PHE A 391 -16.77 -19.35 -23.32
N LEU A 392 -17.41 -20.33 -23.96
CA LEU A 392 -18.64 -20.16 -24.71
C LEU A 392 -19.82 -20.85 -24.01
N ALA A 393 -21.03 -20.53 -24.47
CA ALA A 393 -22.24 -21.19 -24.02
C ALA A 393 -22.24 -22.69 -24.41
N GLY A 394 -22.94 -23.51 -23.61
CA GLY A 394 -23.05 -24.95 -23.87
C GLY A 394 -21.83 -25.77 -23.45
N GLY A 395 -20.90 -25.20 -22.68
CA GLY A 395 -19.71 -25.91 -22.16
C GLY A 395 -18.62 -26.08 -23.21
N VAL A 396 -18.54 -25.17 -24.18
CA VAL A 396 -17.46 -25.12 -25.19
C VAL A 396 -16.45 -24.06 -24.77
N VAL A 397 -15.16 -24.36 -24.87
CA VAL A 397 -14.07 -23.40 -24.62
C VAL A 397 -13.13 -23.43 -25.83
N THR A 398 -12.60 -22.30 -26.24
CA THR A 398 -11.56 -22.24 -27.27
C THR A 398 -10.25 -21.76 -26.69
N LEU A 399 -9.14 -22.27 -27.21
CA LEU A 399 -7.79 -21.80 -26.91
C LEU A 399 -7.14 -21.32 -28.21
N SER A 400 -6.76 -20.05 -28.25
CA SER A 400 -6.20 -19.38 -29.42
C SER A 400 -4.76 -18.95 -29.19
N ASP A 401 -3.88 -19.26 -30.16
CA ASP A 401 -2.51 -18.76 -30.23
C ASP A 401 -2.41 -17.49 -31.11
N GLY A 402 -3.54 -16.83 -31.39
CA GLY A 402 -3.63 -15.67 -32.28
C GLY A 402 -3.65 -16.00 -33.78
N THR A 403 -3.22 -17.20 -34.18
CA THR A 403 -3.24 -17.66 -35.60
C THR A 403 -4.16 -18.85 -35.81
N THR A 404 -4.15 -19.79 -34.87
CA THR A 404 -4.93 -21.01 -34.83
C THR A 404 -5.78 -21.03 -33.56
N THR A 405 -6.89 -21.74 -33.64
CA THR A 405 -7.83 -21.87 -32.52
C THR A 405 -8.22 -23.32 -32.39
N SER A 406 -7.99 -23.89 -31.21
CA SER A 406 -8.45 -25.22 -30.83
C SER A 406 -9.73 -25.11 -30.02
N GLU A 407 -10.57 -26.15 -30.08
CA GLU A 407 -11.83 -26.22 -29.36
C GLU A 407 -11.78 -27.36 -28.34
N GLY A 408 -12.33 -27.11 -27.17
CA GLY A 408 -12.47 -28.07 -26.09
C GLY A 408 -13.81 -27.92 -25.36
N THR A 409 -13.95 -28.69 -24.30
CA THR A 409 -15.12 -28.61 -23.42
C THR A 409 -14.73 -28.09 -22.05
N TRP A 410 -15.62 -27.34 -21.42
CA TRP A 410 -15.48 -26.96 -20.03
C TRP A 410 -16.78 -27.16 -19.25
N GLU A 411 -16.65 -27.50 -17.98
CA GLU A 411 -17.77 -27.54 -17.05
C GLU A 411 -17.34 -27.19 -15.63
N ILE A 412 -18.18 -26.49 -14.89
CA ILE A 412 -18.04 -26.38 -13.43
C ILE A 412 -18.80 -27.55 -12.82
N THR A 413 -18.07 -28.44 -12.15
CA THR A 413 -18.57 -29.70 -11.59
C THR A 413 -18.01 -29.93 -10.19
N THR A 414 -18.27 -31.10 -9.61
CA THR A 414 -17.73 -31.49 -8.30
C THR A 414 -16.88 -32.74 -8.47
N ASN A 415 -15.62 -32.70 -8.02
CA ASN A 415 -14.72 -33.84 -8.13
C ASN A 415 -15.11 -34.98 -7.16
N ALA A 416 -14.38 -36.11 -7.21
CA ALA A 416 -14.66 -37.29 -6.37
C ALA A 416 -14.59 -37.05 -4.85
N GLN A 417 -13.98 -35.95 -4.40
CA GLN A 417 -13.86 -35.55 -2.99
C GLN A 417 -14.95 -34.55 -2.56
N GLY A 418 -15.85 -34.15 -3.46
CA GLY A 418 -16.88 -33.16 -3.14
C GLY A 418 -16.45 -31.70 -3.35
N ARG A 419 -15.26 -31.45 -3.93
CA ARG A 419 -14.72 -30.10 -4.19
C ARG A 419 -15.29 -29.53 -5.48
N LEU A 420 -15.72 -28.27 -5.48
CA LEU A 420 -16.10 -27.57 -6.71
C LEU A 420 -14.85 -27.45 -7.59
N VAL A 421 -14.97 -27.88 -8.84
CA VAL A 421 -13.88 -27.82 -9.80
C VAL A 421 -14.33 -27.26 -11.14
N MET A 422 -13.46 -26.52 -11.80
CA MET A 422 -13.60 -26.28 -13.24
C MET A 422 -12.91 -27.43 -13.96
N ALA A 423 -13.60 -28.15 -14.82
CA ALA A 423 -13.01 -29.15 -15.70
C ALA A 423 -12.82 -28.53 -17.09
N ILE A 424 -11.59 -28.44 -17.58
CA ILE A 424 -11.25 -28.05 -18.95
C ILE A 424 -10.69 -29.26 -19.69
N SER A 425 -11.17 -29.50 -20.92
CA SER A 425 -10.68 -30.54 -21.81
C SER A 425 -10.49 -30.01 -23.24
N MET A 426 -9.25 -29.65 -23.54
CA MET A 426 -8.63 -29.31 -24.82
C MET A 426 -7.93 -30.54 -25.45
N GLY A 427 -8.51 -31.11 -26.50
CA GLY A 427 -7.92 -32.30 -27.16
C GLY A 427 -6.54 -32.05 -27.78
N ASP A 428 -6.34 -30.86 -28.35
CA ASP A 428 -5.12 -30.49 -29.08
C ASP A 428 -4.03 -29.89 -28.18
N GLU A 429 -4.36 -29.49 -26.94
CA GLU A 429 -3.41 -28.96 -25.97
C GLU A 429 -3.57 -29.65 -24.61
N PRO A 430 -2.89 -30.79 -24.39
CA PRO A 430 -3.06 -31.57 -23.17
C PRO A 430 -2.46 -30.90 -21.92
N ALA A 431 -1.58 -29.90 -22.07
CA ALA A 431 -0.98 -29.21 -20.94
C ALA A 431 -1.99 -28.45 -20.09
N VAL A 432 -3.16 -28.11 -20.65
CA VAL A 432 -4.24 -27.37 -19.96
C VAL A 432 -5.48 -28.23 -19.68
N ASN A 433 -5.38 -29.56 -19.83
CA ASN A 433 -6.47 -30.52 -19.61
C ASN A 433 -6.60 -30.97 -18.17
N PHE A 434 -7.47 -30.33 -17.37
CA PHE A 434 -7.54 -30.65 -15.95
C PHE A 434 -8.92 -30.43 -15.31
N GLU A 435 -9.12 -31.12 -14.18
CA GLU A 435 -10.22 -30.93 -13.22
C GLU A 435 -9.66 -30.15 -12.02
N TRP A 436 -9.95 -28.85 -11.97
CA TRP A 436 -9.27 -27.87 -11.15
C TRP A 436 -10.05 -27.50 -9.88
N PRO A 437 -9.55 -27.77 -8.66
CA PRO A 437 -9.91 -26.93 -7.53
C PRO A 437 -9.67 -25.48 -7.91
N ILE A 438 -10.67 -24.63 -7.80
CA ILE A 438 -10.43 -23.20 -7.89
C ILE A 438 -9.59 -22.84 -6.65
N SER A 439 -8.44 -22.18 -6.84
CA SER A 439 -7.61 -21.70 -5.74
C SER A 439 -7.63 -20.19 -5.60
N GLU A 440 -7.92 -19.45 -6.68
CA GLU A 440 -8.26 -18.04 -6.59
C GLU A 440 -9.31 -17.70 -7.65
N LEU A 441 -10.41 -17.08 -7.20
CA LEU A 441 -11.48 -16.59 -8.05
C LEU A 441 -11.69 -15.09 -7.85
N ARG A 442 -10.90 -14.29 -8.55
CA ARG A 442 -11.15 -12.85 -8.67
C ARG A 442 -11.86 -12.59 -9.99
N ASP A 443 -12.60 -11.49 -10.05
CA ASP A 443 -13.29 -11.08 -11.26
C ASP A 443 -12.32 -10.79 -12.40
N ASP A 444 -11.07 -10.47 -12.11
CA ASP A 444 -10.00 -10.09 -13.02
C ASP A 444 -8.88 -11.14 -13.15
N ARG A 445 -8.80 -12.13 -12.24
CA ARG A 445 -7.74 -13.15 -12.22
C ARG A 445 -8.27 -14.49 -11.73
N LEU A 446 -7.90 -15.56 -12.43
CA LEU A 446 -8.13 -16.94 -11.98
C LEU A 446 -6.78 -17.61 -11.75
N LYS A 447 -6.58 -18.18 -10.56
CA LYS A 447 -5.48 -19.09 -10.28
C LYS A 447 -6.02 -20.46 -9.95
N PHE A 448 -5.34 -21.47 -10.48
CA PHE A 448 -5.61 -22.86 -10.19
C PHE A 448 -4.30 -23.55 -9.83
N GLU A 449 -4.29 -24.28 -8.71
CA GLU A 449 -3.09 -24.91 -8.19
C GLU A 449 -3.38 -26.29 -7.61
N VAL A 450 -2.51 -27.25 -7.89
CA VAL A 450 -2.55 -28.59 -7.30
C VAL A 450 -1.15 -28.97 -6.82
N GLU A 451 -0.86 -28.62 -5.57
CA GLU A 451 0.46 -28.80 -4.94
C GLU A 451 0.97 -30.25 -5.04
N ASP A 452 0.10 -31.25 -4.86
CA ASP A 452 0.44 -32.68 -4.91
C ASP A 452 1.14 -33.11 -6.22
N ILE A 453 0.90 -32.39 -7.31
CA ILE A 453 1.48 -32.66 -8.63
C ILE A 453 2.23 -31.46 -9.21
N ASP A 454 2.49 -30.43 -8.39
CA ASP A 454 3.19 -29.20 -8.76
C ASP A 454 2.68 -28.62 -10.10
N TYR A 455 1.37 -28.41 -10.14
CA TYR A 455 0.64 -27.92 -11.31
C TYR A 455 0.00 -26.57 -10.99
N GLU A 456 0.18 -25.58 -11.86
CA GLU A 456 -0.31 -24.22 -11.70
C GLU A 456 -0.85 -23.69 -13.05
N LEU A 457 -1.97 -22.98 -13.03
CA LEU A 457 -2.43 -22.15 -14.14
C LEU A 457 -2.91 -20.83 -13.59
N VAL A 458 -2.38 -19.75 -14.14
CA VAL A 458 -2.82 -18.39 -13.86
C VAL A 458 -3.40 -17.80 -15.14
N LEU A 459 -4.64 -17.34 -15.06
CA LEU A 459 -5.35 -16.66 -16.14
C LEU A 459 -5.66 -15.22 -15.74
N GLN A 460 -5.40 -14.30 -16.65
CA GLN A 460 -5.75 -12.88 -16.52
C GLN A 460 -6.98 -12.58 -17.37
N ARG A 461 -8.01 -11.96 -16.78
CA ARG A 461 -9.17 -11.48 -17.54
C ARG A 461 -8.76 -10.26 -18.36
N VAL A 462 -9.19 -10.24 -19.61
CA VAL A 462 -9.02 -9.10 -20.51
C VAL A 462 -10.33 -8.83 -21.22
N CYS A 463 -10.96 -7.71 -20.87
CA CYS A 463 -12.14 -7.21 -21.56
C CYS A 463 -11.72 -6.28 -22.71
N GLU A 464 -12.56 -6.15 -23.75
CA GLU A 464 -12.32 -5.16 -24.80
C GLU A 464 -12.54 -3.75 -24.25
N ASP A 465 -11.53 -3.20 -23.58
CA ASP A 465 -11.55 -1.84 -23.04
C ASP A 465 -10.73 -0.86 -23.89
N ASN A 466 -11.24 0.37 -23.98
CA ASN A 466 -10.56 1.53 -24.54
C ASN A 466 -9.57 2.13 -23.52
N ASP A 467 -8.72 1.31 -22.91
CA ASP A 467 -7.61 1.81 -22.10
C ASP A 467 -6.69 2.66 -23.01
N GLY A 468 -6.61 3.96 -22.71
CA GLY A 468 -5.94 4.95 -23.53
C GLY A 468 -4.45 4.63 -23.70
N ASP A 469 -3.80 4.22 -22.62
CA ASP A 469 -2.36 3.97 -22.57
C ASP A 469 -2.05 2.63 -23.28
N VAL A 470 -2.86 1.60 -23.04
CA VAL A 470 -2.73 0.31 -23.76
C VAL A 470 -2.86 0.52 -25.27
N MET A 471 -3.82 1.34 -25.71
CA MET A 471 -3.96 1.66 -27.13
C MET A 471 -2.78 2.46 -27.66
N GLU A 472 -2.26 3.42 -26.91
CA GLU A 472 -1.09 4.21 -27.28
C GLU A 472 0.13 3.30 -27.49
N ILE A 473 0.45 2.45 -26.51
CA ILE A 473 1.58 1.51 -26.58
C ILE A 473 1.43 0.59 -27.79
N ARG A 474 0.27 -0.04 -27.98
CA ARG A 474 0.00 -0.91 -29.13
C ARG A 474 0.24 -0.18 -30.46
N ASN A 475 -0.19 1.07 -30.58
CA ASN A 475 -0.02 1.86 -31.80
C ASN A 475 1.46 2.17 -32.09
N VAL A 476 2.25 2.49 -31.06
CA VAL A 476 3.69 2.75 -31.21
C VAL A 476 4.45 1.49 -31.60
N LEU A 477 4.14 0.35 -30.97
CA LEU A 477 4.78 -0.94 -31.26
C LEU A 477 4.47 -1.43 -32.67
N MET A 478 3.23 -1.26 -33.15
CA MET A 478 2.88 -1.58 -34.55
C MET A 478 3.54 -0.64 -35.59
N GLY A 479 4.22 0.42 -35.14
CA GLY A 479 4.78 1.47 -35.98
C GLY A 479 6.26 1.30 -36.32
N GLY A 480 6.65 0.29 -37.08
CA GLY A 480 8.02 0.16 -37.63
C GLY A 480 8.67 -1.20 -37.40
N GLU A 481 9.98 -1.24 -37.59
CA GLU A 481 10.85 -2.39 -37.37
C GLU A 481 11.56 -2.24 -36.03
N TRP A 482 11.48 -3.25 -35.17
CA TRP A 482 12.12 -3.24 -33.85
C TRP A 482 13.27 -4.24 -33.78
N MET A 483 14.29 -3.89 -33.01
CA MET A 483 15.45 -4.74 -32.70
C MET A 483 15.67 -4.75 -31.19
N ILE A 484 16.21 -5.84 -30.67
CA ILE A 484 16.60 -5.90 -29.26
C ILE A 484 17.89 -5.09 -29.08
N ALA A 485 17.80 -4.02 -28.31
CA ALA A 485 18.92 -3.16 -27.94
C ALA A 485 19.61 -3.64 -26.66
N LEU A 486 18.86 -4.31 -25.77
CA LEU A 486 19.36 -4.95 -24.56
C LEU A 486 18.52 -6.19 -24.25
N PHE A 487 19.19 -7.30 -23.93
CA PHE A 487 18.60 -8.39 -23.15
C PHE A 487 19.63 -8.82 -22.11
N GLU A 488 19.25 -8.72 -20.84
CA GLU A 488 20.06 -9.03 -19.68
C GLU A 488 19.23 -9.85 -18.69
N GLU A 489 19.77 -10.98 -18.23
CA GLU A 489 19.14 -11.89 -17.27
C GLU A 489 20.08 -12.01 -16.07
N GLY A 490 19.69 -11.47 -14.93
CA GLY A 490 20.57 -11.26 -13.79
C GLY A 490 21.82 -10.46 -14.18
N GLU A 491 23.01 -11.01 -13.94
CA GLU A 491 24.29 -10.38 -14.35
C GLU A 491 24.73 -10.73 -15.80
N VAL A 492 23.91 -11.46 -16.55
CA VAL A 492 24.27 -12.02 -17.86
C VAL A 492 23.66 -11.20 -18.99
N ASN A 493 24.51 -10.43 -19.67
CA ASN A 493 24.11 -9.73 -20.90
C ASN A 493 24.14 -10.66 -22.12
N ALA A 494 22.95 -11.05 -22.60
CA ALA A 494 22.74 -11.96 -23.72
C ALA A 494 22.32 -11.25 -25.02
N THR A 495 22.32 -9.91 -25.05
CA THR A 495 21.95 -9.06 -26.20
C THR A 495 22.55 -9.52 -27.54
N ALA A 496 23.80 -9.99 -27.54
CA ALA A 496 24.49 -10.43 -28.75
C ALA A 496 23.82 -11.61 -29.47
N ASN A 497 22.99 -12.39 -28.78
CA ASN A 497 22.23 -13.51 -29.35
C ASN A 497 21.14 -13.02 -30.32
N TYR A 498 20.74 -11.74 -30.23
CA TYR A 498 19.58 -11.23 -30.96
C TYR A 498 19.90 -10.32 -32.16
N GLY A 499 21.17 -10.04 -32.43
CA GLY A 499 21.59 -8.98 -33.37
C GLY A 499 21.18 -9.16 -34.83
N ASP A 500 20.77 -10.36 -35.25
CA ASP A 500 20.29 -10.66 -36.61
C ASP A 500 18.76 -10.64 -36.74
N TYR A 501 18.02 -10.52 -35.63
CA TYR A 501 16.56 -10.57 -35.62
C TYR A 501 15.93 -9.19 -35.73
N THR A 502 14.84 -9.12 -36.50
CA THR A 502 13.96 -7.96 -36.61
C THR A 502 12.55 -8.37 -36.23
N PHE A 503 11.92 -7.60 -35.35
CA PHE A 503 10.62 -7.86 -34.76
C PHE A 503 9.56 -6.93 -35.35
N TYR A 504 8.43 -7.52 -35.73
CA TYR A 504 7.29 -6.83 -36.33
C TYR A 504 6.03 -7.13 -35.52
N PHE A 505 5.53 -6.13 -34.82
CA PHE A 505 4.27 -6.20 -34.09
C PHE A 505 3.11 -5.90 -35.05
N HIS A 506 2.27 -6.90 -35.30
CA HIS A 506 1.13 -6.79 -36.21
C HIS A 506 -0.21 -6.72 -35.47
N PRO A 507 -1.29 -6.23 -36.13
CA PRO A 507 -2.64 -6.33 -35.59
C PRO A 507 -3.05 -7.77 -35.25
N ASN A 508 -4.10 -7.92 -34.43
CA ASN A 508 -4.60 -9.21 -33.92
C ASN A 508 -3.54 -10.00 -33.15
N HIS A 509 -2.69 -9.31 -32.38
CA HIS A 509 -1.72 -9.92 -31.46
C HIS A 509 -0.62 -10.76 -32.12
N ARG A 510 -0.41 -10.68 -33.44
CA ARG A 510 0.63 -11.45 -34.13
C ARG A 510 1.99 -10.75 -34.04
N LEU A 511 3.01 -11.45 -33.56
CA LEU A 511 4.40 -11.05 -33.58
C LEU A 511 5.11 -11.83 -34.69
N GLU A 512 5.84 -11.15 -35.57
CA GLU A 512 6.66 -11.80 -36.59
C GLU A 512 8.13 -11.45 -36.37
N VAL A 513 9.00 -12.47 -36.43
CA VAL A 513 10.45 -12.31 -36.32
C VAL A 513 11.09 -12.71 -37.64
N SER A 514 11.94 -11.84 -38.17
CA SER A 514 12.67 -12.06 -39.43
C SER A 514 14.17 -12.02 -39.23
N ILE A 515 14.90 -12.73 -40.10
CA ILE A 515 16.35 -12.60 -40.28
C ILE A 515 16.58 -12.21 -41.74
N ASN A 516 17.27 -11.09 -41.98
CA ASN A 516 17.50 -10.55 -43.34
C ASN A 516 16.21 -10.46 -44.18
N ASP A 517 15.14 -9.88 -43.60
CA ASP A 517 13.80 -9.72 -44.21
C ASP A 517 13.09 -11.03 -44.61
N MET A 518 13.56 -12.17 -44.10
CA MET A 518 12.87 -13.44 -44.25
C MET A 518 12.23 -13.84 -42.92
N PRO A 519 10.90 -14.03 -42.86
CA PRO A 519 10.23 -14.50 -41.66
C PRO A 519 10.80 -15.86 -41.23
N VAL A 520 11.24 -15.94 -39.99
CA VAL A 520 11.80 -17.16 -39.38
C VAL A 520 10.94 -17.70 -38.25
N ARG A 521 10.16 -16.84 -37.59
CA ARG A 521 9.27 -17.23 -36.51
C ARG A 521 8.03 -16.35 -36.44
N ASP A 522 6.92 -16.98 -36.11
CA ASP A 522 5.66 -16.34 -35.73
C ASP A 522 5.47 -16.53 -34.23
N GLY A 523 4.84 -15.54 -33.60
CA GLY A 523 4.56 -15.51 -32.18
C GLY A 523 3.35 -14.63 -31.85
N ILE A 524 3.18 -14.38 -30.56
CA ILE A 524 2.10 -13.56 -30.01
C ILE A 524 2.71 -12.37 -29.30
N TRP A 525 2.04 -11.22 -29.41
CA TRP A 525 2.27 -10.10 -28.51
C TRP A 525 0.96 -9.53 -27.99
N ARG A 526 0.94 -9.13 -26.73
CA ARG A 526 -0.21 -8.43 -26.13
C ARG A 526 0.29 -7.34 -25.21
N VAL A 527 -0.43 -6.23 -25.18
CA VAL A 527 -0.28 -5.22 -24.13
C VAL A 527 -1.60 -5.22 -23.36
N ILE A 528 -1.56 -5.50 -22.07
CA ILE A 528 -2.74 -5.57 -21.21
C ILE A 528 -2.45 -4.87 -19.88
N ARG A 529 -3.50 -4.51 -19.16
CA ARG A 529 -3.42 -4.16 -17.75
C ARG A 529 -3.78 -5.40 -16.95
N ASN A 530 -2.95 -5.78 -15.98
CA ASN A 530 -3.21 -6.94 -15.13
C ASN A 530 -4.25 -6.61 -14.03
N SER A 531 -4.55 -7.59 -13.16
CA SER A 531 -5.46 -7.42 -12.02
C SER A 531 -5.03 -6.33 -11.05
N ASP A 532 -3.73 -6.06 -10.98
CA ASP A 532 -3.14 -5.14 -10.02
C ASP A 532 -2.99 -3.72 -10.62
N GLY A 533 -3.64 -3.46 -11.76
CA GLY A 533 -3.62 -2.17 -12.43
C GLY A 533 -2.31 -1.83 -13.16
N LYS A 534 -1.31 -2.71 -13.16
CA LYS A 534 0.00 -2.52 -13.81
C LYS A 534 -0.05 -2.95 -15.28
N LEU A 535 0.77 -2.32 -16.12
CA LEU A 535 0.87 -2.64 -17.55
C LEU A 535 1.81 -3.82 -17.79
N LYS A 536 1.36 -4.80 -18.58
CA LYS A 536 2.13 -5.98 -18.99
C LYS A 536 2.23 -6.08 -20.51
N VAL A 537 3.39 -6.50 -21.00
CA VAL A 537 3.68 -6.79 -22.41
C VAL A 537 4.02 -8.27 -22.55
N TYR A 538 3.03 -9.06 -22.97
CA TYR A 538 3.22 -10.47 -23.27
C TYR A 538 3.97 -10.60 -24.59
N LEU A 539 5.06 -11.34 -24.59
CA LEU A 539 5.80 -11.76 -25.77
C LEU A 539 5.86 -13.28 -25.75
N ASN A 540 5.41 -13.95 -26.80
CA ASN A 540 5.53 -15.40 -26.91
C ASN A 540 6.08 -15.78 -28.27
N LEU A 541 7.26 -16.40 -28.26
CA LEU A 541 7.99 -16.92 -29.41
C LEU A 541 8.29 -18.43 -29.25
N GLY A 542 7.51 -19.12 -28.42
CA GLY A 542 7.70 -20.54 -28.05
C GLY A 542 8.88 -20.78 -27.12
N ASP A 543 9.33 -22.02 -26.98
CA ASP A 543 10.36 -22.44 -26.00
C ASP A 543 11.75 -22.66 -26.64
N GLU A 544 11.91 -22.34 -27.93
CA GLU A 544 13.16 -22.62 -28.65
C GLU A 544 14.13 -21.44 -28.61
N ASP A 545 15.30 -21.65 -28.01
CA ASP A 545 16.40 -20.67 -27.95
C ASP A 545 16.83 -20.16 -29.34
N PRO A 546 17.28 -18.89 -29.44
CA PRO A 546 17.38 -17.91 -28.35
C PRO A 546 16.05 -17.17 -28.08
N LEU A 547 15.05 -17.32 -28.96
CA LEU A 547 13.81 -16.55 -28.85
C LEU A 547 12.90 -17.08 -27.73
N GLY A 548 13.12 -18.31 -27.25
CA GLY A 548 12.42 -18.84 -26.08
C GLY A 548 12.77 -18.12 -24.78
N GLU A 549 14.01 -17.65 -24.65
CA GLU A 549 14.52 -16.91 -23.47
C GLU A 549 13.82 -15.55 -23.26
N ILE A 550 13.06 -15.05 -24.26
CA ILE A 550 12.29 -13.80 -24.16
C ILE A 550 10.77 -14.03 -24.20
N THR A 551 10.33 -15.28 -24.18
CA THR A 551 8.91 -15.63 -24.09
C THR A 551 8.45 -15.43 -22.66
N ASP A 552 7.76 -14.33 -22.38
CA ASP A 552 7.33 -13.99 -21.03
C ASP A 552 6.17 -12.98 -20.99
N ASP A 553 5.64 -12.74 -19.80
CA ASP A 553 4.65 -11.73 -19.48
C ASP A 553 5.22 -10.43 -18.91
N TRP A 554 6.28 -9.90 -19.50
CA TRP A 554 7.02 -8.70 -19.07
C TRP A 554 6.22 -7.55 -18.47
N TYR A 555 6.70 -6.97 -17.36
CA TYR A 555 6.26 -5.66 -16.87
C TYR A 555 6.71 -4.55 -17.81
N PHE A 556 5.81 -3.61 -18.07
CA PHE A 556 6.10 -2.40 -18.82
C PHE A 556 6.83 -1.38 -17.94
N VAL A 557 7.98 -0.86 -18.39
CA VAL A 557 8.72 0.19 -17.68
C VAL A 557 8.51 1.54 -18.36
N SER A 558 8.84 1.65 -19.65
CA SER A 558 8.79 2.94 -20.35
C SER A 558 8.59 2.77 -21.86
N LEU A 559 8.06 3.81 -22.50
CA LEU A 559 7.93 3.89 -23.95
C LEU A 559 8.21 5.28 -24.47
N THR A 560 8.96 5.33 -25.57
CA THR A 560 9.13 6.50 -26.42
C THR A 560 8.75 6.15 -27.87
N ALA A 561 8.90 7.09 -28.80
CA ALA A 561 8.58 6.84 -30.21
C ALA A 561 9.46 5.75 -30.86
N ASP A 562 10.64 5.50 -30.31
CA ASP A 562 11.70 4.65 -30.85
C ASP A 562 12.31 3.67 -29.83
N ARG A 563 11.87 3.65 -28.57
CA ARG A 563 12.40 2.76 -27.52
C ARG A 563 11.30 2.23 -26.61
N LEU A 564 11.30 0.93 -26.33
CA LEU A 564 10.46 0.23 -25.36
C LEU A 564 11.35 -0.43 -24.32
N GLU A 565 11.04 -0.25 -23.04
CA GLU A 565 11.74 -0.89 -21.92
C GLU A 565 10.78 -1.79 -21.13
N LEU A 566 11.23 -3.01 -20.87
CA LEU A 566 10.51 -4.07 -20.21
C LEU A 566 11.39 -4.71 -19.13
N ILE A 567 10.76 -5.16 -18.05
CA ILE A 567 11.42 -5.89 -16.96
C ILE A 567 10.59 -7.12 -16.59
N ASP A 568 11.25 -8.16 -16.11
CA ASP A 568 10.60 -9.32 -15.51
C ASP A 568 11.42 -9.82 -14.31
N GLU A 569 10.78 -10.49 -13.37
CA GLU A 569 11.44 -11.12 -12.23
C GLU A 569 10.99 -12.57 -12.08
N SER A 570 11.97 -13.48 -12.17
CA SER A 570 11.77 -14.90 -11.98
C SER A 570 11.51 -15.23 -10.51
N GLY A 571 10.81 -16.34 -10.24
CA GLY A 571 10.49 -16.76 -8.86
C GLY A 571 11.68 -17.11 -7.96
N ASP A 572 12.91 -16.98 -8.45
CA ASP A 572 14.15 -17.09 -7.67
C ASP A 572 14.85 -15.73 -7.41
N GLY A 573 14.19 -14.63 -7.75
CA GLY A 573 14.70 -13.25 -7.60
C GLY A 573 15.58 -12.78 -8.76
N THR A 574 15.68 -13.56 -9.84
CA THR A 574 16.45 -13.15 -11.02
C THR A 574 15.67 -12.11 -11.81
N VAL A 575 16.20 -10.89 -11.85
CA VAL A 575 15.64 -9.79 -12.66
C VAL A 575 16.17 -9.86 -14.10
N SER A 576 15.25 -9.79 -15.05
CA SER A 576 15.53 -9.72 -16.49
C SER A 576 15.12 -8.37 -17.05
N SER A 577 15.95 -7.78 -17.91
CA SER A 577 15.69 -6.51 -18.60
C SER A 577 15.70 -6.71 -20.11
N LEU A 578 14.65 -6.24 -20.78
CA LEU A 578 14.48 -6.34 -22.23
C LEU A 578 14.17 -4.96 -22.83
N VAL A 579 15.02 -4.50 -23.74
CA VAL A 579 14.86 -3.21 -24.41
C VAL A 579 14.78 -3.41 -25.90
N PHE A 580 13.73 -2.87 -26.52
CA PHE A 580 13.63 -2.77 -27.97
C PHE A 580 13.91 -1.33 -28.42
N GLU A 581 14.61 -1.18 -29.54
CA GLU A 581 14.76 0.07 -30.25
C GLU A 581 14.34 -0.07 -31.71
N LYS A 582 13.80 1.01 -32.29
CA LYS A 582 13.49 1.04 -33.72
C LYS A 582 14.77 1.11 -34.54
N ASN A 583 14.76 0.36 -35.65
CA ASN A 583 15.83 0.46 -36.64
C ASN A 583 15.82 1.88 -37.27
N PRO A 584 16.92 2.65 -37.17
CA PRO A 584 16.97 4.04 -37.63
C PRO A 584 16.91 4.24 -39.16
#